data_AF-A0A433WTT6-F1
#
_entry.id   AF-A0A433WTT6-F1
#
_cell.length_a   1.000
_cell.length_b   1.000
_cell.length_c   1.000
_cell.angle_alpha   90.00
_cell.angle_beta   90.00
_cell.angle_gamma   90.00
#
_symmetry.space_group_name_H-M   'P 1'
#
loop_
_entity.id
_entity.type
_entity.pdbx_description
1 polymer ?
#
loop_
_entity_poly.entity_id
_entity_poly.type
_entity_poly.pdbx_seq_one_letter_code
_entity_poly.pdbx_strand_id
1 'polypeptide(L)'
;MPQADASSSTSRRAVLSQLAAMPLVGSIAAFIPAAQALGEADATLLGHIARAIETHRVMNDRTHKSTDEEYLALLDEFDSHLDNLAEIRAVTPAGLEAKACLIQLYLPSYFHAFEVDERSPEIRLLFSFIQDATFFAQRNAV
;
A
#
# COMPACT_ATOMS: atom_id res chain seq x y z
N MET A 1 28.16 3.99 30.75
CA MET A 1 27.32 4.53 29.66
C MET A 1 27.16 3.44 28.61
N PRO A 2 25.96 3.06 28.18
CA PRO A 2 25.79 2.00 27.19
C PRO A 2 26.08 2.56 25.79
N GLN A 3 26.87 1.83 25.00
CA GLN A 3 27.12 2.11 23.58
C GLN A 3 25.83 1.87 22.81
N ALA A 4 25.37 2.87 22.06
CA ALA A 4 24.24 2.74 21.16
C ALA A 4 24.63 1.89 19.95
N ASP A 5 23.83 0.84 19.69
CA ASP A 5 23.99 -0.09 18.58
C ASP A 5 23.96 0.61 17.21
N ALA A 6 25.14 0.93 16.68
CA ALA A 6 25.32 1.52 15.36
C ALA A 6 24.80 0.63 14.22
N SER A 7 24.58 -0.66 14.47
CA SER A 7 24.12 -1.64 13.47
C SER A 7 22.66 -1.42 13.02
N SER A 8 21.82 -0.80 13.86
CA SER A 8 20.42 -0.50 13.53
C SER A 8 20.28 0.58 12.44
N SER A 9 21.19 1.56 12.44
CA SER A 9 21.17 2.70 11.52
C SER A 9 21.50 2.30 10.08
N THR A 10 22.46 1.39 9.91
CA THR A 10 22.97 0.96 8.60
C THR A 10 21.94 0.13 7.84
N SER A 11 21.27 -0.83 8.49
CA SER A 11 20.21 -1.62 7.88
C SER A 11 19.02 -0.75 7.47
N ARG A 12 18.64 0.23 8.30
CA ARG A 12 17.56 1.18 7.98
C ARG A 12 17.89 2.01 6.74
N ARG A 13 19.10 2.58 6.65
CA ARG A 13 19.54 3.35 5.48
C ARG A 13 19.61 2.50 4.21
N ALA A 14 20.06 1.25 4.31
CA ALA A 14 20.13 0.35 3.17
C ALA A 14 18.73 0.04 2.61
N VAL A 15 17.77 -0.25 3.48
CA VAL A 15 16.37 -0.51 3.09
C VAL A 15 15.74 0.73 2.44
N LEU A 16 15.92 1.91 3.04
CA LEU A 16 15.40 3.17 2.48
C LEU A 16 16.05 3.51 1.13
N SER A 17 17.35 3.23 0.97
CA SER A 17 18.06 3.47 -0.28
C SER A 17 17.63 2.50 -1.38
N GLN A 18 17.22 1.28 -1.04
CA GLN A 18 16.67 0.31 -1.99
C GLN A 18 15.26 0.72 -2.43
N LEU A 19 14.42 1.17 -1.49
CA LEU A 19 13.08 1.68 -1.79
C LEU A 19 13.12 2.93 -2.70
N ALA A 20 14.06 3.84 -2.45
CA ALA A 20 14.23 5.05 -3.25
C ALA A 20 14.77 4.78 -4.68
N ALA A 21 15.35 3.60 -4.93
CA ALA A 21 15.87 3.21 -6.23
C ALA A 21 14.81 2.50 -7.10
N MET A 22 13.62 2.23 -6.59
CA MET A 22 12.54 1.64 -7.38
C MET A 22 12.00 2.68 -8.38
N PRO A 23 11.89 2.35 -9.69
CA PRO A 23 11.37 3.28 -10.67
C PRO A 23 9.91 3.59 -10.36
N LEU A 24 9.64 4.82 -9.93
CA LEU A 24 8.29 5.37 -9.81
C LEU A 24 7.81 5.70 -11.22
N VAL A 25 7.25 4.74 -11.95
CA VAL A 25 6.74 5.00 -13.31
C VAL A 25 5.41 4.31 -13.55
N GLY A 26 4.36 5.13 -13.63
CA GLY A 26 3.17 4.79 -14.41
C GLY A 26 1.88 5.29 -13.80
N SER A 27 1.26 6.28 -14.45
CA SER A 27 -0.08 6.76 -14.12
C SER A 27 -1.04 5.61 -13.85
N ILE A 28 -1.75 5.68 -12.72
CA ILE A 28 -2.75 4.71 -12.21
C ILE A 28 -3.74 4.24 -13.31
N ALA A 29 -4.02 5.11 -14.30
CA ALA A 29 -4.87 4.81 -15.45
C ALA A 29 -4.32 3.68 -16.36
N ALA A 30 -3.04 3.35 -16.29
CA ALA A 30 -2.40 2.28 -17.04
C ALA A 30 -2.59 0.88 -16.42
N PHE A 31 -3.07 0.77 -15.17
CA PHE A 31 -3.32 -0.52 -14.52
C PHE A 31 -4.59 -1.22 -15.01
N ILE A 32 -5.59 -0.47 -15.51
CA ILE A 32 -6.86 -1.03 -15.99
C ILE A 32 -6.65 -1.90 -17.24
N PRO A 33 -5.86 -1.49 -18.26
CA PRO A 33 -5.51 -2.37 -19.38
C PRO A 33 -4.54 -3.51 -19.00
N ALA A 34 -3.63 -3.28 -18.04
CA ALA A 34 -2.68 -4.30 -17.58
C ALA A 34 -3.38 -5.48 -16.90
N ALA A 35 -4.47 -5.21 -16.16
CA ALA A 35 -5.33 -6.23 -15.54
C ALA A 35 -5.99 -7.19 -16.56
N GLN A 36 -6.18 -6.75 -17.81
CA GLN A 36 -6.75 -7.58 -18.87
C GLN A 36 -5.70 -8.41 -19.63
N ALA A 37 -4.41 -8.05 -19.52
CA ALA A 37 -3.32 -8.68 -20.26
C ALA A 37 -2.45 -9.63 -19.41
N LEU A 38 -2.30 -9.37 -18.10
CA LEU A 38 -1.74 -10.32 -17.15
C LEU A 38 -2.86 -11.24 -16.68
N GLY A 39 -2.79 -12.53 -17.00
CA GLY A 39 -3.80 -13.52 -16.59
C GLY A 39 -4.20 -13.40 -15.12
N GLU A 40 -5.43 -13.86 -14.83
CA GLU A 40 -6.31 -13.72 -13.64
C GLU A 40 -5.69 -13.58 -12.23
N ALA A 41 -4.41 -13.87 -12.05
CA ALA A 41 -3.71 -14.00 -10.79
C ALA A 41 -3.82 -12.77 -9.86
N ASP A 42 -3.89 -11.55 -10.39
CA ASP A 42 -4.06 -10.31 -9.60
C ASP A 42 -5.27 -9.46 -10.05
N ALA A 43 -6.16 -9.98 -10.90
CA ALA A 43 -7.28 -9.19 -11.44
C ALA A 43 -8.21 -8.66 -10.31
N THR A 44 -8.47 -9.48 -9.31
CA THR A 44 -9.22 -9.10 -8.11
C THR A 44 -8.51 -8.00 -7.33
N LEU A 45 -7.20 -8.14 -7.09
CA LEU A 45 -6.40 -7.13 -6.38
C LEU A 45 -6.52 -5.77 -7.07
N LEU A 46 -6.32 -5.71 -8.39
CA LEU A 46 -6.37 -4.48 -9.16
C LEU A 46 -7.76 -3.85 -9.15
N GLY A 47 -8.83 -4.66 -9.19
CA GLY A 47 -10.20 -4.18 -9.07
C GLY A 47 -10.49 -3.56 -7.69
N HIS A 48 -9.98 -4.16 -6.61
CA HIS A 48 -10.11 -3.60 -5.26
C HIS A 48 -9.29 -2.32 -5.08
N ILE A 49 -8.08 -2.25 -5.64
CA ILE A 49 -7.25 -1.03 -5.63
C ILE A 49 -7.95 0.12 -6.35
N ALA A 50 -8.55 -0.14 -7.51
CA ALA A 50 -9.30 0.87 -8.26
C ALA A 50 -10.48 1.43 -7.45
N ARG A 51 -11.19 0.58 -6.69
CA ARG A 51 -12.27 1.02 -5.79
C ARG A 51 -11.75 1.89 -4.65
N ALA A 52 -10.69 1.46 -3.97
CA ALA A 52 -10.07 2.24 -2.89
C ALA A 52 -9.66 3.65 -3.35
N ILE A 53 -9.07 3.74 -4.54
CA ILE A 53 -8.66 5.00 -5.16
C ILE A 53 -9.86 5.91 -5.43
N GLU A 54 -10.96 5.36 -5.94
CA GLU A 54 -12.16 6.15 -6.21
C GLU A 54 -12.82 6.64 -4.90
N THR A 55 -12.88 5.80 -3.87
CA THR A 55 -13.38 6.19 -2.53
C THR A 55 -12.55 7.34 -1.96
N HIS A 56 -11.23 7.25 -2.02
CA HIS A 56 -10.35 8.35 -1.57
C HIS A 56 -10.52 9.61 -2.42
N ARG A 57 -10.72 9.48 -3.74
CA ARG A 57 -10.99 10.63 -4.61
C ARG A 57 -12.28 11.33 -4.21
N VAL A 58 -13.34 10.56 -3.93
CA VAL A 58 -14.62 11.08 -3.44
C VAL A 58 -14.47 11.78 -2.10
N MET A 59 -13.68 11.22 -1.17
CA MET A 59 -13.37 11.87 0.11
C MET A 59 -12.73 13.24 -0.07
N ASN A 60 -11.70 13.33 -0.92
CA ASN A 60 -11.00 14.58 -1.23
C ASN A 60 -11.93 15.62 -1.89
N ASP A 61 -12.75 15.20 -2.86
CA ASP A 61 -13.69 16.08 -3.57
C ASP A 61 -14.79 16.61 -2.64
N ARG A 62 -15.13 15.85 -1.59
CA ARG A 62 -16.20 16.17 -0.64
C ARG A 62 -15.72 16.75 0.69
N THR A 63 -14.42 16.85 0.94
CA THR A 63 -13.85 17.25 2.26
C THR A 63 -14.41 18.58 2.80
N HIS A 64 -14.91 19.48 1.94
CA HIS A 64 -15.51 20.77 2.34
C HIS A 64 -17.03 20.85 2.16
N LYS A 65 -17.69 19.74 1.79
CA LYS A 65 -19.11 19.68 1.42
C LYS A 65 -19.88 18.57 2.13
N SER A 66 -19.21 17.55 2.64
CA SER A 66 -19.82 16.47 3.43
C SER A 66 -20.03 16.90 4.88
N THR A 67 -21.06 16.34 5.51
CA THR A 67 -21.18 16.40 6.97
C THR A 67 -20.07 15.56 7.62
N ASP A 68 -19.78 15.82 8.90
CA ASP A 68 -18.78 15.03 9.63
C ASP A 68 -19.14 13.53 9.64
N GLU A 69 -20.43 13.19 9.76
CA GLU A 69 -20.92 11.81 9.70
C GLU A 69 -20.67 11.15 8.34
N GLU A 70 -20.94 11.87 7.24
CA GLU A 70 -20.69 11.36 5.89
C GLU A 70 -19.19 11.17 5.61
N TYR A 71 -18.36 12.08 6.12
CA TYR A 71 -16.90 11.98 5.99
C TYR A 71 -16.34 10.79 6.78
N LEU A 72 -16.83 10.58 8.02
CA LEU A 72 -16.46 9.42 8.83
C LEU A 72 -16.88 8.10 8.18
N ALA A 73 -18.08 8.02 7.60
CA ALA A 73 -18.52 6.82 6.89
C ALA A 73 -17.64 6.50 5.66
N LEU A 74 -17.16 7.52 4.95
CA LEU A 74 -16.22 7.34 3.84
C LEU A 74 -14.82 6.92 4.31
N LEU A 75 -14.37 7.43 5.46
CA LEU A 75 -13.13 6.96 6.10
C LEU A 75 -13.24 5.48 6.47
N ASP A 76 -14.32 5.07 7.14
CA ASP A 76 -14.56 3.66 7.50
C ASP A 76 -14.62 2.75 6.25
N GLU A 77 -15.22 3.24 5.15
CA GLU A 77 -15.25 2.52 3.87
C GLU A 77 -13.85 2.38 3.27
N PHE A 78 -13.04 3.45 3.31
CA PHE A 78 -11.66 3.42 2.84
C PHE A 78 -10.80 2.47 3.67
N ASP A 79 -10.92 2.51 4.99
CA ASP A 79 -10.23 1.60 5.92
C ASP A 79 -10.58 0.14 5.64
N SER A 80 -11.86 -0.15 5.40
CA SER A 80 -12.33 -1.47 4.97
C SER A 80 -11.71 -1.90 3.63
N HIS A 81 -11.50 -0.98 2.69
CA HIS A 81 -10.78 -1.29 1.46
C HIS A 81 -9.31 -1.64 1.71
N LEU A 82 -8.62 -0.90 2.58
CA LEU A 82 -7.22 -1.18 2.93
C LEU A 82 -7.07 -2.55 3.59
N ASP A 83 -7.98 -2.88 4.52
CA ASP A 83 -8.03 -4.19 5.18
C ASP A 83 -8.24 -5.33 4.17
N ASN A 84 -9.21 -5.19 3.27
CA ASN A 84 -9.44 -6.19 2.22
C ASN A 84 -8.22 -6.37 1.32
N LEU A 85 -7.52 -5.28 1.00
CA LEU A 85 -6.32 -5.31 0.16
C LEU A 85 -5.12 -5.95 0.88
N ALA A 86 -5.05 -5.85 2.20
CA ALA A 86 -4.05 -6.56 3.00
C ALA A 86 -4.22 -8.08 2.93
N GLU A 87 -5.46 -8.58 2.81
CA GLU A 87 -5.75 -10.02 2.71
C GLU A 87 -5.51 -10.61 1.30
N ILE A 88 -5.57 -9.79 0.25
CA ILE A 88 -5.35 -10.24 -1.12
C ILE A 88 -3.86 -10.25 -1.44
N ARG A 89 -3.26 -11.44 -1.63
CA ARG A 89 -1.86 -11.58 -2.01
C ARG A 89 -1.59 -11.07 -3.43
N ALA A 90 -0.59 -10.21 -3.59
CA ALA A 90 -0.02 -9.86 -4.88
C ALA A 90 0.98 -10.93 -5.33
N VAL A 91 0.76 -11.53 -6.51
CA VAL A 91 1.63 -12.61 -7.02
C VAL A 91 2.37 -12.26 -8.30
N THR A 92 2.02 -11.14 -8.94
CA THR A 92 2.69 -10.61 -10.13
C THR A 92 3.44 -9.32 -9.81
N PRO A 93 4.43 -8.93 -10.65
CA PRO A 93 5.07 -7.62 -10.54
C PRO A 93 4.06 -6.47 -10.56
N ALA A 94 3.03 -6.56 -11.40
CA ALA A 94 2.01 -5.52 -11.53
C ALA A 94 1.15 -5.39 -10.27
N GLY A 95 0.80 -6.52 -9.63
CA GLY A 95 0.07 -6.50 -8.35
C GLY A 95 0.91 -5.89 -7.22
N LEU A 96 2.20 -6.23 -7.17
CA LEU A 96 3.13 -5.66 -6.19
C LEU A 96 3.30 -4.15 -6.41
N GLU A 97 3.48 -3.74 -7.65
CA GLU A 97 3.60 -2.33 -8.03
C GLU A 97 2.33 -1.56 -7.67
N ALA A 98 1.15 -2.11 -7.95
CA ALA A 98 -0.12 -1.48 -7.60
C ALA A 98 -0.28 -1.29 -6.08
N LYS A 99 0.08 -2.30 -5.26
CA LYS A 99 0.11 -2.15 -3.79
C LYS A 99 1.11 -1.09 -3.35
N ALA A 100 2.31 -1.08 -3.93
CA ALA A 100 3.33 -0.07 -3.62
C ALA A 100 2.85 1.35 -3.96
N CYS A 101 2.20 1.54 -5.11
CA CYS A 101 1.59 2.83 -5.48
C CYS A 101 0.52 3.25 -4.49
N LEU A 102 -0.39 2.35 -4.09
CA LEU A 102 -1.43 2.66 -3.11
C LEU A 102 -0.82 3.10 -1.78
N ILE A 103 0.20 2.38 -1.31
CA ILE A 103 0.94 2.74 -0.09
C ILE A 103 1.56 4.14 -0.22
N GLN A 104 2.26 4.41 -1.32
CA GLN A 104 2.92 5.71 -1.51
C GLN A 104 1.95 6.89 -1.61
N LEU A 105 0.74 6.67 -2.12
CA LEU A 105 -0.25 7.71 -2.31
C LEU A 105 -1.00 8.06 -1.02
N TYR A 106 -1.28 7.07 -0.18
CA TYR A 106 -2.27 7.21 0.89
C TYR A 106 -1.74 6.92 2.28
N LEU A 107 -0.63 6.20 2.43
CA LEU A 107 -0.02 6.08 3.75
C LEU A 107 0.70 7.38 4.12
N PRO A 108 0.59 7.83 5.38
CA PRO A 108 1.30 9.01 5.84
C PRO A 108 2.81 8.79 5.74
N SER A 109 3.55 9.86 5.42
CA SER A 109 5.01 9.81 5.28
C SER A 109 5.73 9.46 6.59
N TYR A 110 5.02 9.60 7.71
CA TYR A 110 5.47 9.29 9.06
C TYR A 110 4.29 8.84 9.90
N PHE A 111 4.48 7.77 10.67
CA PHE A 111 3.53 7.37 11.71
C PHE A 111 4.05 7.87 13.06
N HIS A 112 3.23 8.59 13.82
CA HIS A 112 3.57 8.93 15.20
C HIS A 112 3.56 7.66 16.06
N ALA A 113 4.53 7.50 16.96
CA ALA A 113 4.68 6.28 17.78
C ALA A 113 3.46 5.94 18.65
N PHE A 114 2.55 6.88 18.88
CA PHE A 114 1.29 6.70 19.61
C PHE A 114 0.09 6.37 18.72
N GLU A 115 0.26 6.46 17.39
CA GLU A 115 -0.77 6.20 16.37
C GLU A 115 -0.57 4.86 15.66
N VAL A 116 0.56 4.18 15.90
CA VAL A 116 0.84 2.86 15.32
C VAL A 116 0.15 1.78 16.15
N ASP A 117 -1.02 1.35 15.70
CA ASP A 117 -1.63 0.08 16.09
C ASP A 117 -1.32 -0.96 15.01
N GLU A 118 -0.92 -2.17 15.41
CA GLU A 118 -0.74 -3.30 14.48
C GLU A 118 -2.04 -3.68 13.77
N ARG A 119 -3.19 -3.28 14.35
CA ARG A 119 -4.51 -3.46 13.76
C ARG A 119 -4.91 -2.35 12.78
N SER A 120 -4.15 -1.26 12.69
CA SER A 120 -4.44 -0.20 11.73
C SER A 120 -4.40 -0.74 10.29
N PRO A 121 -5.41 -0.45 9.45
CA PRO A 121 -5.48 -0.97 8.08
C PRO A 121 -4.23 -0.63 7.25
N GLU A 122 -3.64 0.55 7.46
CA GLU A 122 -2.42 0.99 6.80
C GLU A 122 -1.22 0.10 7.15
N ILE A 123 -1.07 -0.21 8.45
CA ILE A 123 0.02 -1.02 8.96
C ILE A 123 -0.14 -2.46 8.47
N ARG A 124 -1.36 -2.99 8.48
CA ARG A 124 -1.68 -4.31 7.91
C ARG A 124 -1.36 -4.39 6.42
N LEU A 125 -1.75 -3.39 5.65
CA LEU A 125 -1.46 -3.31 4.21
C LEU A 125 0.06 -3.26 3.95
N LEU A 126 0.80 -2.47 4.73
CA LEU A 126 2.25 -2.38 4.62
C LEU A 126 2.92 -3.73 4.90
N PHE A 127 2.53 -4.42 5.97
CA PHE A 127 3.05 -5.75 6.29
C PHE A 127 2.70 -6.78 5.21
N SER A 128 1.47 -6.75 4.71
CA SER A 128 1.02 -7.59 3.59
C SER A 128 1.89 -7.40 2.35
N PHE A 129 2.17 -6.14 1.98
CA PHE A 129 3.07 -5.84 0.86
C PHE A 129 4.48 -6.42 1.06
N ILE A 130 5.06 -6.29 2.26
CA ILE A 130 6.38 -6.84 2.57
C ILE A 130 6.39 -8.38 2.44
N GLN A 131 5.33 -9.04 2.93
CA GLN A 131 5.20 -10.49 2.82
C GLN A 131 5.09 -10.94 1.35
N ASP A 132 4.26 -10.26 0.57
CA ASP A 132 4.06 -10.54 -0.86
C ASP A 132 5.37 -10.37 -1.64
N ALA A 133 6.09 -9.26 -1.40
CA ALA A 133 7.37 -8.97 -2.04
C ALA A 133 8.43 -10.02 -1.68
N THR A 134 8.47 -10.44 -0.41
CA THR A 134 9.41 -11.48 0.06
C THR A 134 9.10 -12.82 -0.61
N PHE A 135 7.83 -13.21 -0.66
CA PHE A 135 7.40 -14.45 -1.29
C PHE A 135 7.71 -14.44 -2.80
N PHE A 136 7.44 -13.33 -3.47
CA PHE A 136 7.76 -13.15 -4.88
C PHE A 136 9.27 -13.25 -5.15
N ALA A 137 10.10 -12.61 -4.32
CA ALA A 137 11.55 -12.69 -4.45
C ALA A 137 12.07 -14.13 -4.24
N GLN A 138 11.56 -14.84 -3.24
CA GLN A 138 11.93 -16.25 -2.97
C GLN A 138 11.55 -17.17 -4.13
N ARG A 139 10.36 -16.99 -4.69
CA ARG A 139 9.87 -17.80 -5.83
C ARG A 139 10.72 -17.63 -7.08
N ASN A 140 11.22 -16.42 -7.34
CA ASN A 140 11.97 -16.09 -8.57
C ASN A 140 13.51 -16.18 -8.40
N ALA A 141 14.00 -16.59 -7.23
CA ALA A 141 15.42 -16.81 -6.97
C ALA A 141 15.92 -18.20 -7.42
N VAL A 142 15.04 -19.02 -8.01
CA VAL A 142 15.29 -20.38 -8.54
C VAL A 142 15.28 -20.33 -10.06
#